data_AF-A0A3A2J7E4-F1
#
_entry.id   AF-A0A3A2J7E4-F1
#
_cell.length_a   1.000
_cell.length_b   1.000
_cell.length_c   1.000
_cell.angle_alpha   90.00
_cell.angle_beta   90.00
_cell.angle_gamma   90.00
#
_symmetry.space_group_name_H-M   'P 1'
#
loop_
_entity.id
_entity.type
_entity.pdbx_description
1 polymer ?
#
loop_
_entity_poly.entity_id
_entity_poly.type
_entity_poly.pdbx_seq_one_letter_code
_entity_poly.pdbx_strand_id
1 'polypeptide(L)'
;MACQVAGDACQVRVFGSRLDEVKRGGDVDILLELPDPVDNPALIAAFVSARVSRVMFGRKVDVLISAPNLMHLPIHDIAFKEGQLL
;
A
#
# COMPACT_ATOMS: atom_id res chain seq x y z
N MET A 1 -5.35 -2.69 -11.89
CA MET A 1 -6.39 -3.49 -11.20
C MET A 1 -6.69 -3.03 -9.77
N ALA A 2 -5.75 -2.40 -9.04
CA ALA A 2 -6.07 -1.68 -7.80
C ALA A 2 -6.98 -0.46 -8.03
N CYS A 3 -6.86 0.18 -9.21
CA CYS A 3 -7.67 1.32 -9.66
C CYS A 3 -9.19 1.03 -9.78
N GLN A 4 -9.62 -0.24 -9.92
CA GLN A 4 -11.05 -0.56 -10.05
C GLN A 4 -11.81 -0.51 -8.72
N VAL A 5 -11.11 -0.52 -7.59
CA VAL A 5 -11.71 -0.45 -6.23
C VAL A 5 -11.50 0.93 -5.60
N ALA A 6 -10.51 1.68 -6.08
CA ALA A 6 -10.03 2.92 -5.48
C ALA A 6 -10.20 4.17 -6.36
N GLY A 7 -10.83 4.03 -7.53
CA GLY A 7 -10.89 5.08 -8.55
C GLY A 7 -9.63 5.11 -9.42
N ASP A 8 -9.78 5.55 -10.67
CA ASP A 8 -8.72 5.57 -11.70
C ASP A 8 -7.47 6.42 -11.34
N ALA A 9 -7.49 7.12 -10.21
CA ALA A 9 -6.41 8.00 -9.74
C ALA A 9 -5.72 7.49 -8.45
N CYS A 10 -5.92 6.23 -8.08
CA CYS A 10 -5.20 5.62 -6.97
C CYS A 10 -3.72 5.38 -7.33
N GLN A 11 -2.81 5.98 -6.54
CA GLN A 11 -1.37 5.79 -6.68
C GLN A 11 -0.88 4.74 -5.68
N VAL A 12 -0.01 3.84 -6.14
CA VAL A 12 0.56 2.77 -5.31
C VAL A 12 2.05 3.00 -5.21
N ARG A 13 2.57 3.19 -4.00
CA ARG A 13 4.02 3.16 -3.75
C ARG A 13 4.38 1.92 -2.96
N VAL A 14 5.47 1.28 -3.33
CA VAL A 14 6.06 0.23 -2.53
C VAL A 14 7.22 0.82 -1.77
N PHE A 15 7.21 0.65 -0.46
CA PHE A 15 8.25 1.13 0.43
C PHE A 15 8.69 -0.01 1.35
N GLY A 16 9.73 0.23 2.15
CA GLY A 16 10.18 -0.74 3.13
C GLY A 16 11.45 -1.51 2.74
N SER A 17 12.02 -2.12 3.78
CA SER A 17 13.43 -2.52 3.88
C SER A 17 13.88 -3.69 3.00
N ARG A 18 13.03 -4.23 2.12
CA ARG A 18 13.30 -5.46 1.37
C ARG A 18 12.97 -5.38 -0.12
N LEU A 19 13.20 -4.21 -0.74
CA LEU A 19 13.35 -4.10 -2.20
C LEU A 19 14.51 -4.99 -2.74
N ASP A 20 15.39 -5.47 -1.86
CA ASP A 20 16.41 -6.46 -2.19
C ASP A 20 15.81 -7.86 -2.42
N GLU A 21 15.86 -8.32 -3.68
CA GLU A 21 15.50 -9.66 -4.18
C GLU A 21 16.17 -10.84 -3.43
N VAL A 22 17.08 -10.56 -2.49
CA VAL A 22 17.93 -11.53 -1.81
C VAL A 22 17.25 -12.16 -0.58
N LYS A 23 16.29 -11.49 0.06
CA LYS A 23 15.57 -12.03 1.23
C LYS A 23 14.21 -12.59 0.83
N ARG A 24 14.20 -13.85 0.37
CA ARG A 24 13.06 -14.66 -0.11
C ARG A 24 11.91 -14.91 0.89
N GLY A 25 11.50 -13.94 1.71
CA GLY A 25 10.40 -14.12 2.67
C GLY A 25 10.12 -12.92 3.57
N GLY A 26 9.98 -11.72 3.01
CA GLY A 26 9.62 -10.53 3.78
C GLY A 26 8.21 -10.03 3.54
N ASP A 27 7.65 -9.43 4.58
CA ASP A 27 6.46 -8.59 4.51
C ASP A 27 6.75 -7.44 3.53
N VAL A 28 5.82 -7.16 2.61
CA VAL A 28 5.94 -6.06 1.64
C VAL A 28 5.08 -4.90 2.12
N ASP A 29 5.68 -3.73 2.35
CA ASP A 29 4.94 -2.53 2.74
C ASP A 29 4.52 -1.73 1.50
N ILE A 30 3.24 -1.43 1.39
CA ILE A 30 2.66 -0.70 0.26
C ILE A 30 1.88 0.50 0.78
N LEU A 31 2.12 1.67 0.22
CA LEU A 31 1.33 2.87 0.44
C LEU A 31 0.32 3.01 -0.71
N LEU A 32 -0.93 3.11 -0.34
CA LEU A 32 -2.05 3.38 -1.22
C LEU A 32 -2.48 4.82 -1.04
N GLU A 33 -2.17 5.66 -2.01
CA GLU A 33 -2.61 7.03 -2.06
C GLU A 33 -3.94 7.13 -2.78
N LEU A 34 -4.90 7.71 -2.08
CA LEU A 34 -6.26 7.92 -2.55
C LEU A 34 -6.52 9.42 -2.65
N PRO A 35 -6.88 9.92 -3.84
CA PRO A 35 -7.16 11.35 -4.02
C PRO A 35 -8.46 11.76 -3.32
N ASP A 36 -9.38 10.81 -3.15
CA ASP A 36 -10.68 11.01 -2.53
C ASP A 36 -10.69 10.53 -1.07
N PRO A 37 -11.50 11.18 -0.20
CA PRO A 37 -11.68 10.73 1.17
C PRO A 37 -12.33 9.34 1.23
N VAL A 38 -11.87 8.51 2.16
CA VAL A 38 -12.35 7.13 2.31
C VAL A 38 -12.98 6.91 3.67
N ASP A 39 -14.21 6.41 3.69
CA ASP A 39 -14.93 6.08 4.93
C ASP A 39 -14.29 4.92 5.70
N ASN A 40 -13.84 3.89 4.99
CA ASN A 40 -13.37 2.63 5.58
C ASN A 40 -11.94 2.24 5.13
N PRO A 41 -10.91 2.99 5.56
CA PRO A 41 -9.54 2.75 5.12
C PRO A 41 -9.02 1.37 5.53
N ALA A 42 -9.32 0.91 6.75
CA ALA A 42 -8.89 -0.41 7.22
C ALA A 42 -9.44 -1.55 6.36
N LEU A 43 -10.67 -1.39 5.85
CA LEU A 43 -11.35 -2.39 5.03
C LEU A 43 -10.73 -2.44 3.63
N ILE A 44 -10.44 -1.28 3.03
CA ILE A 44 -9.72 -1.18 1.76
C ILE A 44 -8.32 -1.78 1.91
N ALA A 45 -7.60 -1.43 2.98
CA ALA A 45 -6.24 -1.92 3.24
C ALA A 45 -6.22 -3.44 3.36
N ALA A 46 -7.13 -4.01 4.14
CA ALA A 46 -7.28 -5.46 4.29
C ALA A 46 -7.63 -6.14 2.97
N PHE A 47 -8.53 -5.55 2.17
CA PHE A 47 -8.93 -6.10 0.88
C PHE A 47 -7.75 -6.10 -0.10
N VAL A 48 -7.03 -4.98 -0.21
CA VAL A 48 -5.83 -4.88 -1.07
C VAL A 48 -4.74 -5.82 -0.57
N SER A 49 -4.46 -5.85 0.72
CA SER A 49 -3.47 -6.76 1.33
C SER A 49 -3.78 -8.22 1.00
N ALA A 50 -5.00 -8.67 1.23
CA ALA A 50 -5.40 -10.06 0.94
C ALA A 50 -5.30 -10.39 -0.57
N ARG A 51 -5.64 -9.45 -1.44
CA ARG A 51 -5.56 -9.61 -2.90
C ARG A 51 -4.11 -9.67 -3.38
N VAL A 52 -3.26 -8.74 -2.95
CA VAL A 52 -1.85 -8.70 -3.33
C VAL A 52 -1.11 -9.90 -2.74
N SER A 53 -1.39 -10.26 -1.49
CA SER A 53 -0.85 -11.46 -0.85
C SER A 53 -1.12 -12.73 -1.67
N ARG A 54 -2.34 -12.89 -2.19
CA ARG A 54 -2.69 -14.03 -3.07
C ARG A 54 -1.88 -14.05 -4.36
N VAL A 55 -1.68 -12.89 -5.01
CA VAL A 55 -0.88 -12.79 -6.25
C VAL A 55 0.60 -13.03 -5.96
N MET A 56 1.07 -12.65 -4.77
CA MET A 56 2.44 -12.81 -4.30
C MET A 56 2.69 -14.19 -3.63
N PHE A 57 1.93 -15.22 -3.99
CA PHE A 57 2.07 -16.60 -3.50
C PHE A 57 1.94 -16.76 -1.97
N GLY A 58 1.07 -15.96 -1.33
CA GLY A 58 0.83 -16.03 0.12
C GLY A 58 1.82 -15.23 0.96
N ARG A 59 2.62 -14.35 0.35
CA ARG A 59 3.45 -13.40 1.09
C ARG A 59 2.57 -12.40 1.83
N LYS A 60 2.93 -12.06 3.07
CA LYS A 60 2.24 -11.02 3.84
C LYS A 60 2.58 -9.66 3.22
N VAL A 61 1.56 -8.83 3.07
CA VAL A 61 1.66 -7.50 2.48
C VAL A 61 0.96 -6.55 3.45
N ASP A 62 1.70 -5.61 3.99
CA ASP A 62 1.15 -4.58 4.86
C ASP A 62 0.78 -3.37 3.99
N VAL A 63 -0.52 -3.06 3.95
CA VAL A 63 -1.05 -1.97 3.11
C VAL A 63 -1.40 -0.80 4.01
N LEU A 64 -0.89 0.35 3.66
CA LEU A 64 -1.02 1.60 4.37
C LEU A 64 -1.77 2.58 3.47
N ILE A 65 -2.78 3.30 3.99
CA ILE A 65 -3.61 4.18 3.17
C ILE A 65 -3.36 5.63 3.54
N SER A 66 -3.10 6.44 2.52
CA SER A 66 -3.09 7.90 2.62
C SER A 66 -4.28 8.44 1.83
N ALA A 67 -5.13 9.21 2.51
CA ALA A 67 -6.30 9.86 1.93
C ALA A 67 -6.48 11.22 2.62
N PRO A 68 -7.12 12.21 1.97
CA PRO A 68 -7.24 13.57 2.51
C PRO A 68 -8.01 13.66 3.83
N ASN A 69 -8.86 12.68 4.13
CA ASN A 69 -9.59 12.58 5.40
C ASN A 69 -8.84 11.79 6.50
N LEU A 70 -7.65 11.27 6.22
CA LEU A 70 -6.85 10.51 7.17
C LEU A 70 -5.73 11.36 7.75
N MET A 71 -5.35 11.04 8.99
CA MET A 71 -4.22 11.69 9.63
C MET A 71 -2.92 11.28 8.96
N HIS A 72 -2.11 12.26 8.61
CA HIS A 72 -0.77 12.00 8.10
C HIS A 72 0.16 11.56 9.22
N LEU A 73 0.72 10.36 9.12
CA LEU A 73 1.63 9.79 10.10
C LEU A 73 3.08 9.83 9.59
N PRO A 74 4.09 9.80 10.47
CA PRO A 74 5.51 9.79 10.04
C PRO A 74 5.88 8.65 9.10
N ILE A 75 5.15 7.52 9.17
CA ILE A 75 5.34 6.40 8.24
C ILE A 75 4.94 6.76 6.81
N HIS A 76 3.98 7.67 6.62
CA HIS A 76 3.68 8.22 5.30
C HIS A 76 4.89 8.97 4.75
N ASP A 77 5.53 9.83 5.55
CA ASP A 77 6.72 10.58 5.10
C ASP A 77 7.84 9.65 4.64
N ILE A 78 8.09 8.57 5.39
CA ILE A 78 9.06 7.54 5.02
C ILE A 78 8.64 6.86 3.71
N ALA A 79 7.37 6.47 3.58
CA ALA A 79 6.84 5.85 2.37
C ALA A 79 6.87 6.77 1.15
N PHE A 80 6.66 8.08 1.32
CA PHE A 80 6.76 9.07 0.25
C PHE A 80 8.20 9.31 -0.18
N LYS A 81 9.14 9.28 0.77
CA LYS A 81 10.55 9.60 0.55
C LYS A 81 11.36 8.41 0.04
N GLU A 82 11.12 7.22 0.58
CA GLU A 82 11.85 5.99 0.25
C GLU A 82 11.05 5.07 -0.69
N GLY A 83 9.74 5.27 -0.80
CA GLY A 83 8.89 4.43 -1.63
C GLY A 83 9.00 4.72 -3.12
N GLN A 84 8.98 3.65 -3.90
CA GLN A 84 8.97 3.68 -5.35
C GLN A 84 7.52 3.64 -5.84
N LEU A 85 7.14 4.60 -6.68
CA LEU A 85 5.83 4.61 -7.36
C LEU A 85 5.78 3.48 -8.41
N LEU A 86 4.70 2.69 -8.39
CA LEU A 86 4.38 1.64 -9.36
C LEU A 86 3.30 2.07 -10.36
#